data_AF-A0A552UVP2-F1
#
_entry.id   AF-A0A552UVP2-F1
#
_cell.length_a   1.000
_cell.length_b   1.000
_cell.length_c   1.000
_cell.angle_alpha   90.00
_cell.angle_beta   90.00
_cell.angle_gamma   90.00
#
_symmetry.space_group_name_H-M   'P 1'
#
loop_
_entity.id
_entity.type
_entity.pdbx_description
1 polymer ?
#
loop_
_entity_poly.entity_id
_entity_poly.type
_entity_poly.pdbx_seq_one_letter_code
_entity_poly.pdbx_strand_id
1 'polypeptide(L)'
;MSPFFNAKTGATLYVKPIATVQPETLNPKPVIPAKILSRKEEITADFITHAERHITELMTGVAKKRYAAKDFGNLLFIHPRHLTNTLRITINTSVCDYMEGRILAEAQKLLQKTTLSIADIGQHFAYDEPTNFIKFFKSMTGVTPLQYRKSL
;
A
#
# COMPACT_ATOMS: atom_id res chain seq x y z
N MET A 1 59.44 -51.80 1.60
CA MET A 1 59.83 -52.11 2.99
C MET A 1 61.09 -51.30 3.32
N SER A 2 61.09 -50.71 4.51
CA SER A 2 62.22 -50.08 5.22
C SER A 2 62.41 -48.56 5.07
N PRO A 3 62.43 -47.80 6.19
CA PRO A 3 62.57 -46.35 6.26
C PRO A 3 64.06 -45.94 6.32
N PHE A 4 64.37 -44.66 6.06
CA PHE A 4 65.64 -44.08 6.49
C PHE A 4 65.48 -42.73 7.19
N PHE A 5 66.07 -42.71 8.38
CA PHE A 5 66.21 -41.68 9.40
C PHE A 5 67.40 -40.76 9.06
N ASN A 6 67.31 -39.45 9.29
CA ASN A 6 68.44 -38.52 9.15
C ASN A 6 68.79 -37.89 10.51
N ALA A 7 70.05 -38.05 10.92
CA ALA A 7 70.60 -37.78 12.24
C ALA A 7 71.49 -36.52 12.32
N LYS A 8 71.08 -35.37 11.74
CA LYS A 8 71.94 -34.16 11.73
C LYS A 8 71.36 -32.83 12.21
N THR A 9 70.09 -32.75 12.61
CA THR A 9 69.53 -31.53 13.21
C THR A 9 68.41 -31.95 14.16
N GLY A 10 68.61 -31.85 15.48
CA GLY A 10 67.62 -32.21 16.51
C GLY A 10 66.40 -31.28 16.52
N ALA A 11 65.70 -31.15 15.40
CA ALA A 11 64.51 -30.34 15.21
C ALA A 11 63.34 -31.25 14.83
N THR A 12 62.27 -31.17 15.60
CA THR A 12 61.02 -31.88 15.36
C THR A 12 60.40 -31.40 14.05
N LEU A 13 60.27 -32.29 13.06
CA LEU A 13 59.55 -32.02 11.82
C LEU A 13 58.04 -31.98 12.13
N TYR A 14 57.48 -30.77 12.22
CA TYR A 14 56.03 -30.58 12.17
C TYR A 14 55.56 -30.75 10.71
N VAL A 15 55.04 -31.92 10.38
CA VAL A 15 54.08 -32.03 9.26
C VAL A 15 52.77 -31.38 9.71
N LYS A 16 52.53 -30.12 9.35
CA LYS A 16 51.18 -29.58 9.42
C LYS A 16 50.32 -30.35 8.40
N PRO A 17 49.20 -30.96 8.79
CA PRO A 17 48.38 -31.71 7.86
C PRO A 17 47.83 -30.80 6.76
N ILE A 18 47.81 -31.37 5.56
CA ILE A 18 47.38 -30.80 4.29
C ILE A 18 45.97 -30.21 4.43
N ALA A 19 45.79 -28.98 3.96
CA ALA A 19 44.49 -28.33 3.87
C ALA A 19 43.50 -29.24 3.13
N THR A 20 42.46 -29.70 3.83
CA THR A 20 41.35 -30.38 3.18
C THR A 20 40.49 -29.32 2.50
N VAL A 21 40.76 -29.08 1.22
CA VAL A 21 39.78 -28.44 0.34
C VAL A 21 38.71 -29.50 0.06
N GLN A 22 37.50 -29.29 0.56
CA GLN A 22 36.33 -30.05 0.12
C GLN A 22 35.90 -29.54 -1.26
N PRO A 23 35.80 -30.40 -2.29
CA PRO A 23 35.08 -30.08 -3.51
C PRO A 23 33.58 -30.43 -3.34
N GLU A 24 32.72 -29.70 -4.07
CA GLU A 24 31.26 -29.87 -4.18
C GLU A 24 30.43 -29.20 -3.05
N THR A 25 29.47 -28.31 -3.29
CA THR A 25 28.61 -28.11 -4.47
C THR A 25 28.33 -26.62 -4.70
N LEU A 26 28.44 -26.25 -5.97
CA LEU A 26 27.78 -25.14 -6.63
C LEU A 26 26.26 -25.26 -6.43
N ASN A 27 25.75 -24.73 -5.32
CA ASN A 27 24.35 -24.36 -5.20
C ASN A 27 24.29 -23.06 -4.41
N PRO A 28 24.36 -21.88 -5.07
CA PRO A 28 24.00 -20.67 -4.37
C PRO A 28 22.56 -20.88 -3.88
N LYS A 29 22.39 -20.98 -2.56
CA LYS A 29 21.09 -20.85 -1.90
C LYS A 29 20.38 -19.69 -2.60
N PRO A 30 19.18 -19.88 -3.19
CA PRO A 30 18.57 -18.84 -3.99
C PRO A 30 18.49 -17.59 -3.12
N VAL A 31 19.26 -16.56 -3.50
CA VAL A 31 19.20 -15.26 -2.87
C VAL A 31 17.87 -14.69 -3.35
N ILE A 32 16.82 -14.94 -2.58
CA ILE A 32 15.49 -14.39 -2.86
C ILE A 32 15.65 -12.86 -2.78
N PRO A 33 15.41 -12.13 -3.90
CA PRO A 33 15.62 -10.69 -3.93
C PRO A 33 14.69 -9.97 -2.95
N ALA A 34 15.17 -8.82 -2.47
CA ALA A 34 14.55 -7.97 -1.45
C ALA A 34 13.04 -7.76 -1.70
N LYS A 35 12.23 -8.26 -0.76
CA LYS A 35 10.77 -8.11 -0.61
C LYS A 35 10.00 -8.08 -1.95
N ILE A 36 9.87 -9.24 -2.59
CA ILE A 36 8.86 -9.47 -3.63
C ILE A 36 7.50 -9.13 -2.99
N LEU A 37 6.85 -8.07 -3.47
CA LEU A 37 5.53 -7.66 -3.01
C LEU A 37 4.58 -8.85 -3.22
N SER A 38 3.82 -9.23 -2.19
CA SER A 38 2.83 -10.29 -2.39
C SER A 38 1.75 -9.80 -3.35
N ARG A 39 1.14 -10.72 -4.12
CA ARG A 39 0.04 -10.38 -5.03
C ARG A 39 -1.06 -9.53 -4.38
N LYS A 40 -1.33 -9.76 -3.09
CA LYS A 40 -2.29 -8.98 -2.31
C LYS A 40 -1.85 -7.54 -2.11
N GLU A 41 -0.58 -7.33 -1.77
CA GLU A 41 -0.02 -5.99 -1.60
C GLU A 41 0.08 -5.24 -2.94
N GLU A 42 0.34 -5.94 -4.06
CA GLU A 42 0.27 -5.35 -5.43
C GLU A 42 -1.15 -4.86 -5.74
N ILE A 43 -2.17 -5.71 -5.56
CA ILE A 43 -3.58 -5.35 -5.77
C ILE A 43 -3.94 -4.11 -4.94
N THR A 44 -3.48 -4.05 -3.69
CA THR A 44 -3.73 -2.91 -2.81
C THR A 44 -3.03 -1.65 -3.30
N ALA A 45 -1.78 -1.74 -3.76
CA ALA A 45 -1.05 -0.59 -4.32
C ALA A 45 -1.71 -0.05 -5.60
N ASP A 46 -2.15 -0.94 -6.49
CA ASP A 46 -2.87 -0.56 -7.71
C ASP A 46 -4.22 0.07 -7.39
N PHE A 47 -4.97 -0.52 -6.45
CA PHE A 47 -6.22 0.05 -5.95
C PHE A 47 -6.02 1.48 -5.43
N ILE A 48 -5.03 1.69 -4.56
CA ILE A 48 -4.71 3.02 -4.02
C ILE A 48 -4.42 3.99 -5.16
N THR A 49 -3.59 3.59 -6.12
CA THR A 49 -3.25 4.44 -7.28
C THR A 49 -4.50 4.85 -8.08
N HIS A 50 -5.41 3.92 -8.34
CA HIS A 50 -6.66 4.22 -9.04
C HIS A 50 -7.61 5.07 -8.20
N ALA A 51 -7.69 4.84 -6.89
CA ALA A 51 -8.51 5.60 -5.98
C ALA A 51 -8.03 7.06 -5.86
N GLU A 52 -6.73 7.30 -5.69
CA GLU A 52 -6.11 8.63 -5.67
C GLU A 52 -6.41 9.42 -6.95
N ARG A 53 -6.24 8.76 -8.10
CA ARG A 53 -6.56 9.36 -9.40
C ARG A 53 -8.04 9.73 -9.48
N HIS A 54 -8.92 8.83 -9.08
CA HIS A 54 -10.36 9.06 -9.15
C HIS A 54 -10.82 10.18 -8.20
N ILE A 55 -10.23 10.31 -7.01
CA ILE A 55 -10.47 11.44 -6.11
C ILE A 55 -10.10 12.77 -6.81
N THR A 56 -8.96 12.81 -7.50
CA THR A 56 -8.54 13.99 -8.27
C THR A 56 -9.51 14.30 -9.41
N GLU A 57 -9.98 13.28 -10.12
CA GLU A 57 -10.98 13.43 -11.19
C GLU A 57 -12.31 13.98 -10.67
N LEU A 58 -12.76 13.56 -9.49
CA LEU A 58 -13.95 14.11 -8.83
C LEU A 58 -13.74 15.60 -8.51
N MET A 59 -12.63 15.93 -7.83
CA MET A 59 -12.32 17.32 -7.45
C MET A 59 -12.19 18.25 -8.65
N THR A 60 -11.64 17.78 -9.77
CA THR A 60 -11.50 18.57 -11.00
C THR A 60 -12.76 18.54 -11.87
N GLY A 61 -13.79 17.79 -11.48
CA GLY A 61 -15.04 17.66 -12.20
C GLY A 61 -14.96 16.81 -13.47
N VAL A 62 -13.85 16.11 -13.70
CA VAL A 62 -13.67 15.13 -14.78
C VAL A 62 -14.58 13.93 -14.56
N ALA A 63 -14.61 13.39 -13.33
CA ALA A 63 -15.54 12.35 -12.94
C ALA A 63 -16.84 12.97 -12.43
N LYS A 64 -17.98 12.46 -12.92
CA LYS A 64 -19.33 12.88 -12.48
C LYS A 64 -19.99 11.91 -11.50
N LYS A 65 -19.35 10.77 -11.24
CA LYS A 65 -19.86 9.70 -10.39
C LYS A 65 -18.71 9.08 -9.62
N ARG A 66 -18.99 8.65 -8.39
CA ARG A 66 -18.05 7.85 -7.59
C ARG A 66 -17.98 6.41 -8.06
N TYR A 67 -16.77 5.88 -8.11
CA TYR A 67 -16.53 4.46 -8.25
C TYR A 67 -16.93 3.69 -6.98
N ALA A 68 -17.60 2.57 -7.22
CA ALA A 68 -17.85 1.53 -6.24
C ALA A 68 -16.83 0.39 -6.40
N ALA A 69 -16.88 -0.59 -5.50
CA ALA A 69 -15.99 -1.77 -5.55
C ALA A 69 -16.01 -2.49 -6.91
N LYS A 70 -17.16 -2.49 -7.61
CA LYS A 70 -17.27 -3.07 -8.96
C LYS A 70 -16.40 -2.33 -9.98
N ASP A 71 -16.38 -1.01 -9.94
CA ASP A 71 -15.63 -0.19 -10.89
C ASP A 71 -14.11 -0.40 -10.69
N PHE A 72 -13.64 -0.40 -9.45
CA PHE A 72 -12.24 -0.73 -9.14
C PHE A 72 -11.88 -2.18 -9.46
N GLY A 73 -12.78 -3.13 -9.19
CA GLY A 73 -12.58 -4.53 -9.58
C GLY A 73 -12.40 -4.68 -11.09
N ASN A 74 -13.20 -3.98 -11.89
CA ASN A 74 -13.06 -3.96 -13.34
C ASN A 74 -11.72 -3.38 -13.80
N LEU A 75 -11.26 -2.27 -13.19
CA LEU A 75 -9.96 -1.66 -13.51
C LEU A 75 -8.78 -2.59 -13.20
N LEU A 76 -8.92 -3.40 -12.15
CA LEU A 76 -7.89 -4.33 -11.68
C LEU A 76 -8.05 -5.76 -12.24
N PHE A 77 -9.03 -5.98 -13.12
CA PHE A 77 -9.38 -7.28 -13.68
C PHE A 77 -9.62 -8.38 -12.62
N ILE A 78 -10.27 -8.01 -11.51
CA ILE A 78 -10.61 -8.91 -10.40
C ILE A 78 -12.05 -8.73 -9.94
N HIS A 79 -12.62 -9.78 -9.36
CA HIS A 79 -13.96 -9.71 -8.79
C HIS A 79 -14.01 -8.72 -7.61
N PRO A 80 -15.04 -7.85 -7.49
CA PRO A 80 -15.13 -6.83 -6.43
C PRO A 80 -15.04 -7.39 -5.01
N ARG A 81 -15.61 -8.59 -4.77
CA ARG A 81 -15.45 -9.29 -3.48
C ARG A 81 -13.99 -9.63 -3.17
N HIS A 82 -13.21 -10.04 -4.18
CA HIS A 82 -11.79 -10.34 -3.99
C HIS A 82 -11.01 -9.08 -3.65
N LEU A 83 -11.29 -7.96 -4.34
CA LEU A 83 -10.72 -6.65 -4.02
C LEU A 83 -11.00 -6.26 -2.56
N THR A 84 -12.27 -6.23 -2.15
CA THR A 84 -12.65 -5.85 -0.78
C THR A 84 -12.00 -6.76 0.28
N ASN A 85 -11.95 -8.07 0.05
CA ASN A 85 -11.27 -9.00 0.97
C ASN A 85 -9.76 -8.74 1.03
N THR A 86 -9.14 -8.41 -0.09
CA THR A 86 -7.71 -8.09 -0.15
C THR A 86 -7.41 -6.83 0.65
N LEU A 87 -8.18 -5.75 0.46
CA LEU A 87 -8.01 -4.50 1.23
C LEU A 87 -8.20 -4.71 2.73
N ARG A 88 -9.19 -5.52 3.14
CA ARG A 88 -9.39 -5.87 4.55
C ARG A 88 -8.19 -6.57 5.16
N ILE A 89 -7.52 -7.45 4.40
CA ILE A 89 -6.34 -8.17 4.88
C ILE A 89 -5.11 -7.26 4.92
N THR A 90 -4.90 -6.42 3.92
CA THR A 90 -3.65 -5.65 3.78
C THR A 90 -3.65 -4.33 4.53
N ILE A 91 -4.80 -3.65 4.59
CA ILE A 91 -4.93 -2.28 5.12
C ILE A 91 -6.14 -2.10 6.04
N ASN A 92 -6.82 -3.19 6.42
CA ASN A 92 -7.95 -3.20 7.35
C ASN A 92 -9.08 -2.22 6.98
N THR A 93 -9.38 -2.09 5.69
CA THR A 93 -10.46 -1.21 5.21
C THR A 93 -11.18 -1.83 4.02
N SER A 94 -12.41 -1.39 3.76
CA SER A 94 -13.13 -1.71 2.52
C SER A 94 -12.89 -0.64 1.45
N VAL A 95 -13.29 -0.92 0.21
CA VAL A 95 -13.28 0.08 -0.86
C VAL A 95 -14.10 1.32 -0.48
N CYS A 96 -15.28 1.11 0.12
CA CYS A 96 -16.19 2.18 0.50
C CYS A 96 -15.56 3.06 1.58
N ASP A 97 -15.08 2.45 2.67
CA ASP A 97 -14.50 3.16 3.80
C ASP A 97 -13.24 3.94 3.38
N TYR A 98 -12.40 3.35 2.51
CA TYR A 98 -11.24 4.03 1.95
C TYR A 98 -11.65 5.28 1.16
N MET A 99 -12.59 5.14 0.22
CA MET A 99 -13.04 6.26 -0.62
C MET A 99 -13.71 7.36 0.21
N GLU A 100 -14.56 6.98 1.18
CA GLU A 100 -15.21 7.93 2.09
C GLU A 100 -14.21 8.67 2.98
N GLY A 101 -13.20 7.98 3.52
CA GLY A 101 -12.12 8.60 4.27
C GLY A 101 -11.32 9.60 3.43
N ARG A 102 -11.05 9.27 2.17
CA ARG A 102 -10.36 10.17 1.23
C ARG A 102 -11.19 11.38 0.84
N ILE A 103 -12.48 11.20 0.55
CA ILE A 103 -13.41 12.30 0.30
C ILE A 103 -13.50 13.23 1.52
N LEU A 104 -13.58 12.67 2.72
CA LEU A 104 -13.60 13.46 3.95
C LEU A 104 -12.33 14.32 4.09
N ALA A 105 -11.16 13.73 3.89
CA ALA A 105 -9.89 14.44 3.99
C ALA A 105 -9.80 15.61 2.99
N GLU A 106 -10.21 15.40 1.74
CA GLU A 106 -10.22 16.48 0.74
C GLU A 106 -11.29 17.54 1.03
N ALA A 107 -12.47 17.13 1.50
CA ALA A 107 -13.51 18.05 1.94
C ALA A 107 -13.03 18.95 3.10
N GLN A 108 -12.34 18.38 4.10
CA GLN A 108 -11.75 19.15 5.20
C GLN A 108 -10.71 20.15 4.69
N LYS A 109 -9.85 19.76 3.74
CA LYS A 109 -8.89 20.68 3.12
C LYS A 109 -9.59 21.83 2.39
N LEU A 110 -10.65 21.56 1.64
CA LEU A 110 -11.43 22.59 0.96
C LEU A 110 -12.13 23.53 1.95
N LEU A 111 -12.68 22.99 3.05
CA LEU A 111 -13.28 23.79 4.12
C LEU A 111 -12.28 24.73 4.80
N GLN A 112 -11.01 24.30 4.93
CA GLN A 112 -9.92 25.08 5.55
C GLN A 112 -9.32 26.13 4.61
N LYS A 113 -9.17 25.79 3.32
CA LYS A 113 -8.35 26.59 2.40
C LYS A 113 -9.15 27.49 1.45
N THR A 114 -10.47 27.35 1.41
CA THR A 114 -11.32 28.04 0.42
C THR A 114 -12.57 28.63 1.05
N THR A 115 -13.18 29.57 0.33
CA THR A 115 -14.48 30.17 0.67
C THR A 115 -15.65 29.48 -0.03
N LEU A 116 -15.43 28.33 -0.68
CA LEU A 116 -16.46 27.60 -1.41
C LEU A 116 -17.68 27.31 -0.51
N SER A 117 -18.87 27.33 -1.10
CA SER A 117 -20.07 26.97 -0.35
C SER A 117 -20.05 25.48 -0.01
N ILE A 118 -20.80 25.09 1.04
CA ILE A 118 -20.93 23.67 1.42
C ILE A 118 -21.56 22.86 0.27
N ALA A 119 -22.43 23.50 -0.53
CA ALA A 119 -23.02 22.91 -1.72
C ALA A 119 -21.95 22.64 -2.79
N ASP A 120 -21.10 23.63 -3.12
CA ASP A 120 -20.04 23.48 -4.13
C ASP A 120 -19.04 22.39 -3.74
N ILE A 121 -18.65 22.32 -2.45
CA ILE A 121 -17.79 21.26 -1.94
C ILE A 121 -18.46 19.89 -2.09
N GLY A 122 -19.75 19.77 -1.80
CA GLY A 122 -20.50 18.54 -2.02
C GLY A 122 -20.52 18.11 -3.50
N GLN A 123 -20.69 19.08 -4.40
CA GLN A 123 -20.73 18.85 -5.85
C GLN A 123 -19.41 18.32 -6.40
N HIS A 124 -18.26 18.77 -5.88
CA HIS A 124 -16.95 18.19 -6.25
C HIS A 124 -16.88 16.67 -5.99
N PHE A 125 -17.63 16.17 -5.02
CA PHE A 125 -17.67 14.74 -4.72
C PHE A 125 -18.92 14.05 -5.26
N ALA A 126 -19.60 14.62 -6.25
CA ALA A 126 -20.82 14.06 -6.84
C ALA A 126 -21.94 13.80 -5.81
N TYR A 127 -22.10 14.69 -4.83
CA TYR A 127 -23.34 14.76 -4.05
C TYR A 127 -24.33 15.67 -4.77
N ASP A 128 -25.43 15.11 -5.29
CA ASP A 128 -26.47 15.87 -5.99
C ASP A 128 -27.10 16.93 -5.09
N GLU A 129 -27.37 16.55 -3.84
CA GLU A 129 -28.01 17.40 -2.83
C GLU A 129 -27.05 17.77 -1.70
N PRO A 130 -26.92 19.06 -1.33
CA PRO A 130 -26.07 19.49 -0.22
C PRO A 130 -26.38 18.79 1.10
N THR A 131 -27.65 18.45 1.34
CA THR A 131 -28.08 17.72 2.54
C THR A 131 -27.43 16.34 2.66
N ASN A 132 -27.18 15.65 1.55
CA ASN A 132 -26.53 14.34 1.55
C ASN A 132 -25.04 14.47 1.94
N PHE A 133 -24.35 15.48 1.40
CA PHE A 133 -22.98 15.78 1.81
C PHE A 133 -22.88 16.15 3.29
N ILE A 134 -23.79 16.99 3.79
CA ILE A 134 -23.83 17.39 5.21
C ILE A 134 -24.04 16.17 6.12
N LYS A 135 -24.97 15.27 5.76
CA LYS A 135 -25.23 14.04 6.51
C LYS A 135 -24.00 13.14 6.54
N PHE A 136 -23.36 12.91 5.39
CA PHE A 136 -22.11 12.16 5.28
C PHE A 136 -21.01 12.76 6.14
N PHE A 137 -20.75 14.07 6.01
CA PHE A 137 -19.68 14.70 6.75
C PHE A 137 -19.92 14.61 8.25
N LYS A 138 -21.18 14.82 8.69
CA LYS A 138 -21.57 14.69 10.09
C LYS A 138 -21.47 13.25 10.59
N SER A 139 -21.84 12.24 9.80
CA SER A 139 -21.70 10.84 10.22
C SER A 139 -20.24 10.44 10.41
N MET A 140 -19.33 11.04 9.62
CA MET A 140 -17.89 10.76 9.72
C MET A 140 -17.17 11.55 10.81
N THR A 141 -17.64 12.75 11.16
CA THR A 141 -16.92 13.68 12.06
C THR A 141 -17.65 14.04 13.35
N GLY A 142 -18.94 13.73 13.44
CA GLY A 142 -19.82 14.15 14.54
C GLY A 142 -20.39 15.57 14.40
N VAL A 143 -19.85 16.42 13.51
CA VAL A 143 -20.26 17.82 13.33
C VAL A 143 -20.59 18.13 11.86
N THR A 144 -21.39 19.17 11.62
CA THR A 144 -21.68 19.59 10.23
C THR A 144 -20.46 20.27 9.59
N PRO A 145 -20.35 20.30 8.24
CA PRO A 145 -19.29 21.04 7.54
C PRO A 145 -19.19 22.51 7.95
N LEU A 146 -20.35 23.16 8.18
CA LEU A 146 -20.40 24.55 8.61
C LEU A 146 -19.88 24.74 10.04
N GLN A 147 -20.25 23.84 10.97
CA GLN A 147 -19.70 23.85 12.33
C GLN A 147 -18.20 23.61 12.33
N TYR A 148 -17.73 22.64 11.54
CA TYR A 148 -16.31 22.37 11.36
C TYR A 148 -15.57 23.63 10.87
N ARG A 149 -16.06 24.28 9.82
CA ARG A 149 -15.46 25.51 9.29
C ARG A 149 -15.41 26.64 10.32
N LYS A 150 -16.44 26.81 11.13
CA LYS A 150 -16.49 27.84 12.19
C LYS A 150 -15.54 27.57 13.37
N SER A 151 -15.04 26.34 13.49
CA SER A 151 -14.09 25.96 14.55
C SER A 151 -12.62 26.08 14.14
N LEU A 152 -12.34 26.42 12.88
CA LEU A 152 -11.00 26.69 12.35
C LEU A 152 -10.59 28.14 12.63
#